data_AF-A0A8J9T7J1-F1
#
_entry.id   AF-A0A8J9T7J1-F1
#
_cell.length_a   1.000
_cell.length_b   1.000
_cell.length_c   1.000
_cell.angle_alpha   90.00
_cell.angle_beta   90.00
_cell.angle_gamma   90.00
#
_symmetry.space_group_name_H-M   'P 1'
#
loop_
_entity.id
_entity.type
_entity.pdbx_description
1 polymer ?
#
loop_
_entity_poly.entity_id
_entity_poly.type
_entity_poly.pdbx_seq_one_letter_code
_entity_poly.pdbx_strand_id
1 'polypeptide(L)'
;MKISSIALLLSIVSEISAFTVHYSNTNKNAGLRLTSMELSARKPFITGNWKLNPQTKGEAIELALGIQSSITGKSPCDVGLFVPFPFIGAVQNAVGDKLVVGAE
;
A
#
# COMPACT_ATOMS: atom_id res chain seq x y z
N MET A 1 10.45 40.50 -11.20
CA MET A 1 9.52 40.05 -10.13
C MET A 1 10.05 38.75 -9.58
N LYS A 2 10.50 38.73 -8.31
CA LYS A 2 11.05 37.53 -7.66
C LYS A 2 9.87 36.76 -7.07
N ILE A 3 9.47 35.69 -7.74
CA ILE A 3 8.46 34.76 -7.22
C ILE A 3 9.12 33.98 -6.08
N SER A 4 8.61 34.22 -4.88
CA SER A 4 9.13 33.66 -3.63
C SER A 4 8.95 32.14 -3.60
N SER A 5 10.06 31.42 -3.50
CA SER A 5 10.17 29.96 -3.41
C SER A 5 9.46 29.33 -2.20
N ILE A 6 8.84 30.14 -1.34
CA ILE A 6 8.19 29.72 -0.10
C ILE A 6 6.83 29.06 -0.36
N ALA A 7 6.14 29.40 -1.46
CA ALA A 7 4.83 28.82 -1.78
C ALA A 7 4.89 27.33 -2.20
N LEU A 8 6.04 26.87 -2.71
CA LEU A 8 6.20 25.47 -3.15
C LEU A 8 6.43 24.49 -1.99
N LEU A 9 6.89 24.98 -0.83
CA LEU A 9 7.18 24.16 0.35
C LEU A 9 5.94 23.87 1.22
N LEU A 10 4.90 24.73 1.16
CA LEU A 10 3.68 24.51 1.94
C LEU A 10 2.72 23.48 1.32
N SER A 11 2.81 23.20 0.02
CA SER A 11 1.90 22.23 -0.62
C SER A 11 2.29 20.76 -0.39
N ILE A 12 3.51 20.49 0.07
CA ILE A 12 4.01 19.11 0.25
C ILE A 12 3.60 18.53 1.61
N VAL A 13 3.31 19.37 2.61
CA VAL A 13 3.05 18.91 3.98
C VAL A 13 1.60 18.40 4.16
N SER A 14 0.68 18.76 3.27
CA SER A 14 -0.74 18.40 3.37
C SER A 14 -1.05 16.95 2.97
N GLU A 15 -0.17 16.28 2.22
CA GLU A 15 -0.44 14.93 1.67
C GLU A 15 0.06 13.78 2.55
N ILE A 16 0.99 14.04 3.48
CA ILE A 16 1.61 12.99 4.30
C ILE A 16 0.63 12.42 5.34
N SER A 17 -0.32 13.24 5.81
CA SER A 17 -1.31 12.83 6.81
C SER A 17 -2.29 11.76 6.28
N ALA A 18 -2.49 11.68 4.96
CA ALA A 18 -3.39 10.71 4.35
C ALA A 18 -2.78 9.29 4.22
N PHE A 19 -1.45 9.17 4.30
CA PHE A 19 -0.73 7.90 4.06
C PHE A 19 0.12 7.42 5.26
N THR A 20 0.18 8.18 6.35
CA THR A 20 0.91 7.77 7.56
C THR A 20 -0.02 7.22 8.63
N VAL A 21 0.34 6.06 9.20
CA VAL A 21 -0.37 5.46 10.33
C VAL A 21 -0.04 6.24 11.59
N HIS A 22 -0.98 7.05 12.08
CA HIS A 22 -0.83 7.73 13.37
C HIS A 22 -1.06 6.77 14.53
N TYR A 23 0.02 6.26 15.13
CA TYR A 23 -0.05 5.63 16.46
C TYR A 23 -0.35 6.70 17.51
N SER A 24 -1.62 6.86 17.84
CA SER A 24 -2.05 7.75 18.93
C SER A 24 -1.83 7.04 20.28
N ASN A 25 -0.87 7.53 21.06
CA ASN A 25 -0.71 7.13 22.46
C ASN A 25 -1.81 7.83 23.27
N THR A 26 -2.93 7.14 23.51
CA THR A 26 -4.12 7.73 24.12
C THR A 26 -3.91 8.02 25.61
N ASN A 27 -3.81 9.31 25.93
CA ASN A 27 -3.96 9.80 27.29
C ASN A 27 -5.46 9.82 27.66
N LYS A 28 -5.81 9.29 28.82
CA LYS A 28 -7.18 9.12 29.33
C LYS A 28 -7.76 10.50 29.67
N ASN A 29 -8.64 11.04 28.84
CA ASN A 29 -9.72 11.94 29.28
C ASN A 29 -10.80 12.03 28.20
N ALA A 30 -12.02 11.68 28.60
CA ALA A 30 -13.19 11.49 27.77
C ALA A 30 -13.81 12.83 27.33
N GLY A 31 -14.05 12.96 26.04
CA GLY A 31 -14.91 13.96 25.42
C GLY A 31 -15.25 13.49 24.01
N LEU A 32 -16.53 13.18 23.77
CA LEU A 32 -17.05 12.62 22.52
C LEU A 32 -16.57 13.41 21.29
N ARG A 33 -15.68 12.80 20.50
CA ARG A 33 -15.23 13.31 19.20
C ARG A 33 -15.55 12.28 18.11
N LEU A 34 -16.83 12.12 17.83
CA LEU A 34 -17.36 11.27 16.75
C LEU A 34 -17.39 12.03 15.42
N THR A 35 -16.25 12.33 14.78
CA THR A 35 -16.26 12.89 13.41
C THR A 35 -15.03 12.61 12.52
N SER A 36 -14.13 11.66 12.84
CA SER A 36 -12.96 11.39 11.96
C SER A 36 -12.51 9.92 11.87
N MET A 37 -13.28 8.95 12.39
CA MET A 37 -12.76 7.60 12.66
C MET A 37 -13.08 6.51 11.61
N GLU A 38 -13.93 6.76 10.61
CA GLU A 38 -14.33 5.71 9.65
C GLU A 38 -13.21 5.28 8.72
N LEU A 39 -12.30 6.20 8.37
CA LEU A 39 -11.16 5.92 7.49
C LEU A 39 -9.99 5.25 8.21
N SER A 40 -9.74 5.59 9.48
CA SER A 40 -8.66 4.98 10.28
C SER A 40 -9.02 3.58 10.80
N ALA A 41 -10.31 3.25 10.89
CA ALA A 41 -10.77 1.92 11.31
C ALA A 41 -10.61 0.85 10.21
N ARG A 42 -10.46 1.23 8.94
CA ARG A 42 -10.28 0.29 7.84
C ARG A 42 -8.86 -0.24 7.83
N LYS A 43 -8.71 -1.56 7.65
CA LYS A 43 -7.41 -2.17 7.41
C LYS A 43 -6.84 -1.64 6.08
N PRO A 44 -5.63 -1.07 6.07
CA PRO A 44 -5.02 -0.60 4.83
C PRO A 44 -4.80 -1.75 3.85
N PHE A 45 -4.99 -1.47 2.57
CA PHE A 45 -4.77 -2.43 1.49
C PHE A 45 -3.90 -1.77 0.42
N ILE A 46 -2.71 -2.34 0.18
CA ILE A 46 -1.75 -1.82 -0.80
C ILE A 46 -1.78 -2.74 -2.02
N THR A 47 -2.01 -2.15 -3.18
CA THR A 47 -2.08 -2.89 -4.45
C THR A 47 -1.00 -2.43 -5.42
N GLY A 48 -0.29 -3.37 -6.03
CA GLY A 48 0.64 -3.10 -7.13
C GLY A 48 0.05 -3.56 -8.46
N ASN A 49 -0.34 -2.61 -9.33
CA ASN A 49 -0.67 -2.93 -10.72
C ASN A 49 0.61 -2.90 -11.57
N TRP A 50 0.99 -4.07 -12.10
CA TRP A 50 2.21 -4.22 -12.86
C TRP A 50 2.10 -3.75 -14.31
N LYS A 51 0.88 -3.51 -14.81
CA LYS A 51 0.64 -3.18 -16.22
C LYS A 51 1.23 -4.26 -17.11
N LEU A 52 1.69 -3.89 -18.30
CA LEU A 52 2.47 -4.73 -19.21
C LEU A 52 3.90 -5.05 -18.70
N ASN A 53 4.07 -5.33 -17.42
CA ASN A 53 5.33 -5.77 -16.83
C ASN A 53 5.10 -6.91 -15.84
N PRO A 54 6.12 -7.74 -15.57
CA PRO A 54 7.36 -7.88 -16.32
C PRO A 54 7.14 -8.56 -17.69
N GLN A 55 8.19 -8.77 -18.48
CA GLN A 55 8.07 -9.32 -19.85
C GLN A 55 8.11 -10.85 -19.88
N THR A 56 8.62 -11.48 -18.82
CA THR A 56 8.76 -12.94 -18.74
C THR A 56 8.11 -13.54 -17.50
N LYS A 57 7.73 -14.81 -17.60
CA LYS A 57 7.18 -15.58 -16.48
C LYS A 57 8.18 -15.69 -15.31
N GLY A 58 9.47 -15.83 -15.60
CA GLY A 58 10.52 -15.94 -14.59
C GLY A 58 10.63 -14.68 -13.73
N GLU A 59 10.72 -13.52 -14.38
CA GLU A 59 10.72 -12.22 -13.72
C GLU A 59 9.45 -11.98 -12.90
N ALA A 60 8.29 -12.40 -13.41
CA ALA A 60 7.02 -12.29 -12.68
C ALA A 60 7.05 -13.06 -11.36
N ILE A 61 7.55 -14.30 -11.39
CA ILE A 61 7.67 -15.14 -10.20
C ILE A 61 8.69 -14.55 -9.23
N GLU A 62 9.87 -14.15 -9.72
CA GLU A 62 10.93 -13.57 -8.91
C GLU A 62 10.47 -12.30 -8.18
N LEU A 63 9.82 -11.38 -8.91
CA LEU A 63 9.28 -10.15 -8.34
C LEU A 63 8.21 -10.45 -7.29
N ALA A 64 7.28 -11.38 -7.58
CA ALA A 64 6.23 -11.76 -6.65
C ALA A 64 6.79 -12.37 -5.35
N LEU A 65 7.77 -13.27 -5.46
CA LEU A 65 8.43 -13.89 -4.31
C LEU A 65 9.21 -12.87 -3.49
N GLY A 66 9.87 -11.90 -4.14
CA GLY A 66 10.52 -10.79 -3.44
C GLY A 66 9.55 -10.00 -2.56
N ILE A 67 8.39 -9.63 -3.11
CA ILE A 67 7.33 -8.93 -2.35
C ILE A 67 6.79 -9.83 -1.24
N GLN A 68 6.47 -11.09 -1.55
CA GLN A 68 5.90 -12.08 -0.63
C GLN A 68 6.83 -12.40 0.57
N SER A 69 8.15 -12.38 0.36
CA SER A 69 9.15 -12.55 1.42
C SER A 69 9.19 -11.38 2.42
N SER A 70 8.84 -10.18 1.96
CA SER A 70 8.81 -8.96 2.77
C SER A 70 7.55 -8.85 3.64
N ILE A 71 6.51 -9.65 3.35
CA ILE A 71 5.28 -9.69 4.13
C ILE A 71 5.49 -10.56 5.37
N THR A 72 5.29 -9.95 6.54
CA THR A 72 5.39 -10.59 7.85
C THR A 72 4.05 -10.56 8.57
N GLY A 73 3.89 -11.37 9.62
CA GLY A 73 2.68 -11.33 10.45
C GLY A 73 2.45 -10.01 11.20
N LYS A 74 3.42 -9.09 11.19
CA LYS A 74 3.31 -7.75 11.77
C LYS A 74 3.05 -6.66 10.73
N SER A 75 2.91 -7.02 9.45
CA SER A 75 2.62 -6.06 8.39
C SER A 75 1.29 -5.33 8.70
N PRO A 76 1.27 -3.99 8.64
CA PRO A 76 0.10 -3.21 9.06
C PRO A 76 -1.04 -3.21 8.02
N CYS A 77 -0.85 -3.89 6.89
CA CYS A 77 -1.70 -3.83 5.72
C CYS A 77 -1.80 -5.19 5.02
N ASP A 78 -2.87 -5.36 4.25
CA ASP A 78 -2.95 -6.41 3.24
C ASP A 78 -2.26 -5.97 1.94
N VAL A 79 -1.83 -6.94 1.14
CA VAL A 79 -1.13 -6.72 -0.12
C VAL A 79 -1.84 -7.43 -1.26
N GLY A 80 -2.00 -6.74 -2.38
CA GLY A 80 -2.53 -7.29 -3.64
C GLY A 80 -1.59 -7.00 -4.82
N LEU A 81 -1.46 -7.96 -5.73
CA LEU A 81 -0.70 -7.81 -6.98
C LEU A 81 -1.64 -8.02 -8.16
N PHE A 82 -1.65 -7.07 -9.08
CA PHE A 82 -2.42 -7.12 -10.31
C PHE A 82 -1.45 -7.34 -11.46
N VAL A 83 -1.46 -8.58 -11.97
CA VAL A 83 -0.40 -9.18 -12.79
C VAL A 83 -0.91 -9.36 -14.22
N PRO A 84 -0.05 -9.21 -15.26
CA PRO A 84 -0.42 -9.57 -16.62
C PRO A 84 -1.08 -10.95 -16.71
N PHE A 85 -2.19 -11.02 -17.44
CA PHE A 85 -2.98 -12.24 -17.60
C PHE A 85 -2.15 -13.53 -17.83
N PRO A 86 -1.11 -13.55 -18.68
CA PRO A 86 -0.32 -14.76 -18.92
C PRO A 86 0.42 -15.30 -17.68
N PHE A 87 0.65 -14.47 -16.66
CA PHE A 87 1.47 -14.83 -15.50
C PHE A 87 0.65 -15.04 -14.21
N ILE A 88 -0.65 -14.69 -14.18
CA ILE A 88 -1.50 -14.78 -12.99
C ILE A 88 -1.40 -16.15 -12.31
N GLY A 89 -1.61 -17.24 -13.05
CA GLY A 89 -1.60 -18.59 -12.45
C GLY A 89 -0.22 -19.00 -11.92
N ALA A 90 0.85 -18.61 -12.60
CA ALA A 90 2.21 -18.91 -12.17
C ALA A 90 2.58 -18.13 -10.90
N VAL A 91 2.21 -16.85 -10.84
CA VAL A 91 2.43 -16.00 -9.67
C VAL A 91 1.60 -16.48 -8.48
N GLN A 92 0.31 -16.78 -8.67
CA GLN A 92 -0.57 -17.28 -7.59
C GLN A 92 -0.04 -18.59 -6.98
N ASN A 93 0.43 -19.53 -7.81
CA ASN A 93 1.02 -20.78 -7.34
C ASN A 93 2.33 -20.54 -6.56
N ALA A 94 3.11 -19.52 -6.91
CA ALA A 94 4.38 -19.22 -6.25
C ALA A 94 4.18 -18.53 -4.89
N VAL A 95 3.24 -17.59 -4.78
CA VAL A 95 3.05 -16.76 -3.58
C VAL A 95 2.14 -17.41 -2.52
N GLY A 96 1.29 -18.35 -2.93
CA GLY A 96 0.28 -18.97 -2.06
C GLY A 96 -0.70 -17.94 -1.50
N ASP A 97 -1.06 -18.08 -0.21
CA ASP A 97 -2.06 -17.23 0.46
C ASP A 97 -1.47 -16.01 1.18
N LYS A 98 -0.18 -15.71 0.99
CA LYS A 98 0.47 -14.56 1.67
C LYS A 98 0.01 -13.19 1.16
N LEU A 99 -0.49 -13.13 -0.06
CA LEU A 99 -1.03 -11.92 -0.70
C LEU A 99 -2.09 -12.30 -1.73
N VAL A 100 -2.89 -11.32 -2.15
CA VAL A 100 -3.93 -11.53 -3.17
C VAL A 100 -3.34 -11.31 -4.57
N VAL A 101 -3.65 -12.19 -5.53
CA VAL A 101 -3.32 -11.98 -6.95
C VAL A 101 -4.61 -11.70 -7.73
N GLY A 102 -4.62 -10.62 -8.51
CA GLY A 102 -5.76 -10.16 -9.30
C GLY A 102 -5.41 -9.93 -10.76
N ALA A 103 -6.45 -9.79 -11.58
CA ALA A 103 -6.36 -9.38 -12.98
C ALA A 103 -6.60 -7.87 -13.12
N GLU A 104 -5.84 -7.24 -14.02
CA GLU A 104 -5.88 -5.80 -14.33
C GLU A 104 -6.93 -5.40 -15.37
#